data_AF-A0A9C9G8Z9-F1
#
_entry.id   AF-A0A9C9G8Z9-F1
#
_cell.length_a   1.000
_cell.length_b   1.000
_cell.length_c   1.000
_cell.angle_alpha   90.00
_cell.angle_beta   90.00
_cell.angle_gamma   90.00
#
_symmetry.space_group_name_H-M   'P 1'
#
loop_
_entity.id
_entity.type
_entity.pdbx_description
1 polymer ?
#
loop_
_entity_poly.entity_id
_entity_poly.type
_entity_poly.pdbx_seq_one_letter_code
_entity_poly.pdbx_strand_id
1 'polypeptide(L)'
;ERATLAYGYGLSVTAIQLAQAYSVFANDGYRIPVTLLKREDPVQQKKVYPPRIARAVRRMMEEVVKKGGTAPLAAVRGYRVAGKTGTAYKAEAGGYADHRYLSVFAGMAPASAPRLVAVVVINEPRNGEHFGGIVAGPVFSRVMAGALRLLNITPDDAGLLQTRSQGVEGPA
;
A
#
# COMPACT_ATOMS: atom_id res chain seq x y z
N GLU A 1 -26.85 -4.21 -4.53
CA GLU A 1 -25.79 -3.42 -5.21
C GLU A 1 -24.93 -2.55 -4.30
N ARG A 2 -25.46 -1.58 -3.54
CA ARG A 2 -24.61 -0.64 -2.75
C ARG A 2 -23.61 -1.32 -1.79
N ALA A 3 -23.97 -2.49 -1.23
CA ALA A 3 -23.10 -3.23 -0.33
C ALA A 3 -21.86 -3.80 -1.01
N THR A 4 -21.95 -4.25 -2.27
CA THR A 4 -20.81 -4.87 -2.97
C THR A 4 -19.72 -3.87 -3.33
N LEU A 5 -20.15 -2.65 -3.68
CA LEU A 5 -19.26 -1.53 -3.95
C LEU A 5 -18.39 -1.18 -2.73
N ALA A 6 -18.94 -1.31 -1.52
CA ALA A 6 -18.25 -0.93 -0.28
C ALA A 6 -16.98 -1.77 -0.01
N TYR A 7 -16.93 -3.02 -0.49
CA TYR A 7 -15.76 -3.88 -0.37
C TYR A 7 -15.05 -4.11 -1.73
N GLY A 8 -15.32 -3.27 -2.73
CA GLY A 8 -14.55 -3.20 -3.97
C GLY A 8 -15.03 -4.09 -5.11
N TYR A 9 -16.25 -4.63 -5.04
CA TYR A 9 -16.86 -5.41 -6.12
C TYR A 9 -17.93 -4.60 -6.87
N GLY A 10 -18.03 -4.79 -8.19
CA GLY A 10 -18.96 -4.05 -9.06
C GLY A 10 -18.39 -2.76 -9.65
N LEU A 11 -17.08 -2.52 -9.50
CA LEU A 11 -16.34 -1.47 -10.19
C LEU A 11 -14.93 -1.95 -10.52
N SER A 12 -14.36 -1.45 -11.62
CA SER A 12 -13.01 -1.76 -12.05
C SER A 12 -12.14 -0.51 -12.01
N VAL A 13 -10.89 -0.65 -11.56
CA VAL A 13 -9.90 0.43 -11.53
C VAL A 13 -8.57 -0.03 -12.09
N THR A 14 -7.86 0.89 -12.71
CA THR A 14 -6.46 0.69 -13.10
C THR A 14 -5.52 0.94 -11.92
N ALA A 15 -4.30 0.38 -11.97
CA ALA A 15 -3.29 0.59 -10.92
C ALA A 15 -2.97 2.07 -10.71
N ILE A 16 -2.96 2.88 -11.78
CA ILE A 16 -2.65 4.32 -11.70
C ILE A 16 -3.79 5.11 -11.06
N GLN A 17 -5.06 4.74 -11.32
CA GLN A 17 -6.21 5.33 -10.64
C GLN A 17 -6.19 4.99 -9.15
N LEU A 18 -5.83 3.75 -8.79
CA LEU A 18 -5.70 3.34 -7.40
C LEU A 18 -4.57 4.09 -6.69
N ALA A 19 -3.41 4.27 -7.34
CA ALA A 19 -2.31 5.05 -6.82
C ALA A 19 -2.70 6.52 -6.58
N GLN A 20 -3.43 7.13 -7.52
CA GLN A 20 -3.95 8.49 -7.34
C GLN A 20 -4.97 8.58 -6.20
N ALA A 21 -5.81 7.57 -6.01
CA ALA A 21 -6.74 7.54 -4.88
C ALA A 21 -5.99 7.47 -3.54
N TYR A 22 -4.95 6.63 -3.45
CA TYR A 22 -4.11 6.53 -2.25
C TYR A 22 -3.31 7.81 -1.99
N SER A 23 -2.91 8.53 -3.05
CA SER A 23 -2.20 9.81 -2.89
C SER A 23 -3.05 10.88 -2.21
N VAL A 24 -4.38 10.81 -2.29
CA VAL A 24 -5.28 11.69 -1.53
C VAL A 24 -5.07 11.52 -0.03
N PHE A 25 -4.98 10.28 0.46
CA PHE A 25 -4.73 10.02 1.89
C PHE A 25 -3.28 10.30 2.30
N ALA A 26 -2.35 10.10 1.38
CA ALA A 26 -0.95 10.45 1.56
C ALA A 26 -0.76 11.97 1.72
N ASN A 27 -1.48 12.75 0.92
CA ASN A 27 -1.42 14.21 0.84
C ASN A 27 -2.57 14.88 1.63
N ASP A 28 -2.86 14.37 2.82
CA ASP A 28 -3.78 14.97 3.81
C ASP A 28 -5.17 15.40 3.25
N GLY A 29 -5.70 14.62 2.31
CA GLY A 29 -7.03 14.81 1.74
C GLY A 29 -7.05 15.59 0.42
N TYR A 30 -5.90 15.94 -0.15
CA TYR A 30 -5.79 16.69 -1.39
C TYR A 30 -5.37 15.80 -2.56
N ARG A 31 -6.18 15.78 -3.62
CA ARG A 31 -5.87 15.11 -4.88
C ARG A 31 -4.95 15.98 -5.73
N ILE A 32 -3.89 15.36 -6.23
CA ILE A 32 -2.97 15.93 -7.21
C ILE A 32 -3.15 15.18 -8.55
N PRO A 33 -3.18 15.87 -9.69
CA PRO A 33 -3.14 15.24 -11.02
C PRO A 33 -1.88 14.38 -11.18
N VAL A 34 -2.01 13.20 -11.78
CA VAL A 34 -0.86 12.35 -12.11
C VAL A 34 -0.17 12.93 -13.35
N THR A 35 1.15 12.95 -13.34
CA THR A 35 1.99 13.38 -14.47
C THR A 35 3.13 12.39 -14.67
N LEU A 36 3.47 12.12 -15.94
CA LEU A 36 4.71 11.43 -16.31
C LEU A 36 5.86 12.41 -16.55
N LEU A 37 5.53 13.68 -16.80
CA LEU A 37 6.50 14.74 -17.01
C LEU A 37 6.85 15.40 -15.68
N LYS A 38 8.14 15.69 -15.48
CA LYS A 38 8.60 16.50 -14.35
C LYS A 38 7.90 17.87 -14.38
N ARG A 39 7.47 18.34 -13.21
CA ARG A 39 6.84 19.64 -13.03
C ARG A 39 7.71 20.46 -12.08
N GLU A 40 8.00 21.69 -12.45
CA GLU A 40 8.67 22.67 -11.58
C GLU A 40 7.64 23.62 -10.94
N ASP A 41 6.53 23.86 -11.62
CA ASP A 41 5.47 24.76 -11.14
C ASP A 41 4.63 24.14 -10.02
N PRO A 42 4.07 24.97 -9.12
CA PRO A 42 3.10 24.54 -8.14
C PRO A 42 1.94 23.78 -8.79
N VAL A 43 1.67 22.56 -8.32
CA VAL A 43 0.59 21.75 -8.86
C VAL A 43 -0.72 22.14 -8.21
N GLN A 44 -1.74 22.43 -9.03
CA GLN A 44 -3.08 22.69 -8.52
C GLN A 44 -3.62 21.45 -7.80
N GLN A 45 -4.02 21.63 -6.54
CA GLN A 45 -4.54 20.57 -5.70
C GLN A 45 -6.05 20.71 -5.52
N LYS A 46 -6.78 19.60 -5.56
CA LYS A 46 -8.21 19.57 -5.27
C LYS A 46 -8.46 18.93 -3.92
N LYS A 47 -9.08 19.67 -2.99
CA LYS A 47 -9.49 19.11 -1.70
C LYS A 47 -10.61 18.07 -1.89
N VAL A 48 -10.40 16.87 -1.37
CA VAL A 48 -11.37 15.75 -1.37
C VAL A 48 -11.85 15.48 0.05
N TYR A 49 -10.94 15.46 1.02
CA TYR A 49 -11.25 15.25 2.43
C TYR A 49 -10.67 16.34 3.31
N PRO A 50 -11.26 16.60 4.49
CA PRO A 50 -10.56 17.35 5.54
C PRO A 50 -9.29 16.60 6.00
N PRO A 51 -8.17 17.30 6.27
CA PRO A 51 -6.92 16.67 6.72
C PRO A 51 -7.07 15.75 7.94
N ARG A 52 -7.98 16.07 8.86
CA ARG A 52 -8.26 15.22 10.03
C ARG A 52 -8.77 13.83 9.65
N ILE A 53 -9.60 13.75 8.61
CA ILE A 53 -10.22 12.49 8.14
C ILE A 53 -9.18 11.67 7.39
N ALA A 54 -8.45 12.30 6.47
CA ALA A 54 -7.39 11.62 5.72
C ALA A 54 -6.33 11.01 6.67
N ARG A 55 -5.88 11.76 7.67
CA ARG A 55 -4.94 11.27 8.68
C ARG A 55 -5.53 10.19 9.58
N ALA A 56 -6.82 10.26 9.91
CA ALA A 56 -7.49 9.20 10.67
C ALA A 56 -7.54 7.88 9.89
N VAL A 57 -7.92 7.93 8.61
CA VAL A 57 -7.91 6.75 7.71
C VAL A 57 -6.50 6.19 7.56
N ARG A 58 -5.52 7.06 7.34
CA ARG A 58 -4.10 6.66 7.25
C ARG A 58 -3.64 5.90 8.49
N ARG A 59 -3.98 6.38 9.69
CA ARG A 59 -3.69 5.68 10.96
C ARG A 59 -4.36 4.31 11.03
N MET A 60 -5.63 4.19 10.66
CA MET A 60 -6.31 2.89 10.63
C MET A 60 -5.65 1.91 9.64
N MET A 61 -5.13 2.43 8.52
CA MET A 61 -4.41 1.62 7.53
C MET A 61 -3.02 1.17 8.01
N GLU A 62 -2.44 1.76 9.05
CA GLU A 62 -1.19 1.27 9.65
C GLU A 62 -1.40 -0.08 10.35
N GLU A 63 -2.57 -0.30 10.95
CA GLU A 63 -2.90 -1.55 11.65
C GLU A 63 -2.91 -2.77 10.72
N VAL A 64 -3.14 -2.56 9.43
CA VAL A 64 -3.11 -3.64 8.42
C VAL A 64 -1.75 -4.32 8.32
N VAL A 65 -0.68 -3.56 8.55
CA VAL A 65 0.71 -4.00 8.33
C VAL A 65 1.40 -4.38 9.64
N LYS A 66 0.76 -4.11 10.79
CA LYS A 66 1.25 -4.55 12.10
C LYS A 66 1.02 -6.04 12.32
N LYS A 67 1.68 -6.59 13.35
CA LYS A 67 1.43 -7.94 13.84
C LYS A 67 -0.05 -8.10 14.19
N GLY A 68 -0.69 -9.15 13.67
CA GLY A 68 -2.14 -9.38 13.80
C GLY A 68 -3.01 -8.69 12.74
N GLY A 69 -2.41 -7.82 11.90
CA GLY A 69 -3.06 -7.25 10.72
C GLY A 69 -3.16 -8.25 9.56
N THR A 70 -3.83 -7.82 8.48
CA THR A 70 -4.09 -8.69 7.31
C THR A 70 -2.93 -8.74 6.30
N ALA A 71 -1.90 -7.91 6.45
CA ALA A 71 -0.75 -7.87 5.54
C ALA A 71 0.58 -7.51 6.25
N PRO A 72 0.99 -8.26 7.29
CA PRO A 72 2.20 -7.98 8.05
C PRO A 72 3.48 -8.05 7.21
N LEU A 73 3.47 -8.83 6.12
CA LEU A 73 4.61 -8.98 5.21
C LEU A 73 4.86 -7.75 4.33
N ALA A 74 3.97 -6.76 4.35
CA ALA A 74 4.18 -5.47 3.70
C ALA A 74 4.97 -4.47 4.56
N ALA A 75 5.35 -4.83 5.79
CA ALA A 75 6.11 -3.98 6.68
C ALA A 75 7.46 -3.60 6.06
N VAL A 76 7.86 -2.34 6.22
CA VAL A 76 9.14 -1.82 5.74
C VAL A 76 9.98 -1.47 6.96
N ARG A 77 11.18 -2.07 7.07
CA ARG A 77 12.06 -1.86 8.21
C ARG A 77 12.42 -0.37 8.35
N GLY A 78 12.19 0.19 9.54
CA GLY A 78 12.48 1.59 9.86
C GLY A 78 11.40 2.58 9.44
N TYR A 79 10.32 2.12 8.81
CA TYR A 79 9.25 2.99 8.34
C TYR A 79 7.89 2.48 8.77
N ARG A 80 7.05 3.42 9.20
CA ARG A 80 5.62 3.20 9.37
C ARG A 80 5.00 3.11 7.98
N VAL A 81 4.20 2.07 7.76
CA VAL A 81 3.53 1.81 6.48
C VAL A 81 2.02 1.85 6.70
N ALA A 82 1.31 2.59 5.85
CA ALA A 82 -0.15 2.57 5.81
C ALA A 82 -0.60 1.97 4.47
N GLY A 83 -1.38 0.89 4.50
CA GLY A 83 -1.79 0.22 3.27
C GLY A 83 -2.98 -0.72 3.41
N LYS A 84 -3.36 -1.34 2.30
CA LYS A 84 -4.39 -2.38 2.24
C LYS A 84 -4.01 -3.47 1.24
N THR A 85 -4.37 -4.70 1.60
CA THR A 85 -4.36 -5.86 0.72
C THR A 85 -5.72 -6.01 0.05
N GLY A 86 -5.72 -6.40 -1.23
CA GLY A 86 -6.90 -6.83 -1.97
C GLY A 86 -6.63 -8.15 -2.68
N THR A 87 -7.65 -8.99 -2.73
CA THR A 87 -7.67 -10.21 -3.55
C THR A 87 -8.98 -10.19 -4.32
N ALA A 88 -8.91 -10.22 -5.65
CA ALA A 88 -10.08 -10.24 -6.52
C ALA A 88 -10.07 -11.47 -7.40
N TYR A 89 -11.21 -12.13 -7.53
CA TYR A 89 -11.41 -13.17 -8.54
C TYR A 89 -11.40 -12.55 -9.93
N LYS A 90 -10.71 -13.18 -10.87
CA LYS A 90 -10.67 -12.67 -12.24
C LYS A 90 -12.04 -12.83 -12.88
N ALA A 91 -12.54 -11.77 -13.50
CA ALA A 91 -13.79 -11.81 -14.26
C ALA A 91 -13.56 -12.47 -15.62
N GLU A 92 -14.44 -13.39 -15.99
CA GLU A 92 -14.49 -14.07 -17.29
C GLU A 92 -15.90 -14.02 -17.88
N ALA A 93 -16.02 -14.35 -19.16
CA ALA A 93 -17.33 -14.39 -19.82
C ALA A 93 -18.24 -15.38 -19.10
N GLY A 94 -19.26 -14.88 -18.41
CA GLY A 94 -20.24 -15.70 -17.67
C GLY A 94 -20.00 -15.83 -16.16
N GLY A 95 -18.97 -15.23 -15.57
CA GLY A 95 -18.77 -15.29 -14.12
C GLY A 95 -17.36 -14.96 -13.64
N TYR A 96 -16.98 -15.54 -12.50
CA TYR A 96 -15.62 -15.48 -11.99
C TYR A 96 -14.86 -16.74 -12.40
N ALA A 97 -13.60 -16.56 -12.77
CA ALA A 97 -12.71 -17.66 -13.09
C ALA A 97 -12.39 -18.49 -11.83
N ASP A 98 -12.44 -19.81 -11.97
CA ASP A 98 -11.92 -20.71 -10.95
C ASP A 98 -10.39 -20.62 -10.89
N HIS A 99 -9.86 -20.49 -9.67
CA HIS A 99 -8.42 -20.48 -9.38
C HIS A 99 -7.58 -19.37 -10.05
N ARG A 100 -8.18 -18.31 -10.59
CA ARG A 100 -7.45 -17.16 -11.17
C ARG A 100 -7.75 -15.88 -10.38
N TYR A 101 -6.69 -15.29 -9.84
CA TYR A 101 -6.78 -14.18 -8.90
C TYR A 101 -5.90 -13.00 -9.30
N LEU A 102 -6.35 -11.80 -8.94
CA LEU A 102 -5.54 -10.61 -8.85
C LEU A 102 -5.19 -10.38 -7.37
N SER A 103 -3.90 -10.41 -7.06
CA SER A 103 -3.36 -10.09 -5.75
C SER A 103 -2.84 -8.65 -5.78
N VAL A 104 -3.40 -7.78 -4.93
CA VAL A 104 -3.07 -6.35 -4.90
C VAL A 104 -2.59 -5.96 -3.51
N PHE A 105 -1.54 -5.15 -3.45
CA PHE A 105 -1.21 -4.38 -2.26
C PHE A 105 -1.00 -2.93 -2.65
N ALA A 106 -1.73 -2.02 -2.00
CA ALA A 106 -1.59 -0.58 -2.19
C ALA A 106 -1.21 0.05 -0.83
N GLY A 107 -0.21 0.92 -0.83
CA GLY A 107 0.26 1.52 0.41
C GLY A 107 1.12 2.76 0.21
N MET A 108 1.43 3.40 1.33
CA MET A 108 2.22 4.62 1.39
C MET A 108 3.21 4.59 2.56
N ALA A 109 4.33 5.27 2.39
CA ALA A 109 5.35 5.41 3.41
C ALA A 109 6.13 6.74 3.25
N PRO A 110 6.71 7.29 4.33
CA PRO A 110 6.45 6.96 5.74
C PRO A 110 5.01 7.35 6.16
N ALA A 111 4.33 6.59 7.02
CA ALA A 111 2.93 6.87 7.35
C ALA A 111 2.74 8.16 8.18
N SER A 112 3.77 8.62 8.90
CA SER A 112 3.70 9.90 9.62
C SER A 112 3.64 11.10 8.67
N ALA A 113 4.49 11.10 7.64
CA ALA A 113 4.60 12.13 6.60
C ALA A 113 4.87 11.47 5.23
N PRO A 114 3.83 10.97 4.54
CA PRO A 114 3.98 10.17 3.32
C PRO A 114 4.71 10.91 2.21
N ARG A 115 5.66 10.21 1.59
CA ARG A 115 6.44 10.71 0.45
C ARG A 115 6.19 9.90 -0.81
N LEU A 116 5.85 8.63 -0.64
CA LEU A 116 5.65 7.68 -1.73
C LEU A 116 4.34 6.92 -1.55
N VAL A 117 3.68 6.65 -2.67
CA VAL A 117 2.58 5.69 -2.81
C VAL A 117 3.02 4.63 -3.80
N ALA A 118 2.80 3.36 -3.48
CA ALA A 118 3.04 2.26 -4.39
C ALA A 118 1.83 1.33 -4.44
N VAL A 119 1.55 0.83 -5.63
CA VAL A 119 0.54 -0.18 -5.91
C VAL A 119 1.23 -1.34 -6.60
N VAL A 120 1.16 -2.51 -6.00
CA VAL A 120 1.68 -3.76 -6.56
C VAL A 120 0.50 -4.63 -6.95
N VAL A 121 0.48 -5.07 -8.21
CA VAL A 121 -0.54 -6.00 -8.74
C VAL A 121 0.18 -7.22 -9.27
N ILE A 122 -0.20 -8.39 -8.76
CA ILE A 122 0.28 -9.69 -9.24
C ILE A 122 -0.91 -10.41 -9.87
N ASN A 123 -0.76 -10.74 -11.15
CA ASN A 123 -1.79 -11.40 -11.94
C ASN A 123 -1.54 -12.91 -11.99
N GLU A 124 -2.53 -13.70 -11.57
CA GLU A 124 -2.51 -15.17 -11.59
C GLU A 124 -1.29 -15.78 -10.87
N PRO A 125 -1.11 -15.55 -9.55
CA PRO A 125 -0.06 -16.22 -8.79
C PRO A 125 -0.29 -17.74 -8.77
N ARG A 126 0.76 -18.52 -9.07
CA ARG A 126 0.67 -19.98 -9.32
C ARG A 126 1.13 -20.89 -8.17
N ASN A 127 1.67 -20.34 -7.10
CA ASN A 127 2.35 -21.13 -6.04
C ASN A 127 1.42 -21.49 -4.86
N GLY A 128 0.12 -21.66 -5.09
CA GLY A 128 -0.87 -21.97 -4.05
C GLY A 128 -1.24 -20.80 -3.13
N GLU A 129 -0.37 -19.80 -2.98
CA GLU A 129 -0.67 -18.55 -2.27
C GLU A 129 -1.19 -17.48 -3.23
N HIS A 130 -2.34 -16.89 -2.91
CA HIS A 130 -3.01 -15.91 -3.78
C HIS A 130 -3.49 -14.66 -3.03
N PHE A 131 -3.33 -14.60 -1.70
CA PHE A 131 -3.74 -13.43 -0.92
C PHE A 131 -2.79 -12.24 -1.15
N GLY A 132 -3.36 -11.06 -1.37
CA GLY A 132 -2.62 -9.80 -1.60
C GLY A 132 -1.51 -9.52 -0.59
N GLY A 133 -1.78 -9.75 0.70
CA GLY A 133 -0.83 -9.51 1.79
C GLY A 133 0.36 -10.48 1.76
N ILE A 134 0.18 -11.67 1.21
CA ILE A 134 1.22 -12.71 1.16
C ILE A 134 2.03 -12.61 -0.13
N VAL A 135 1.37 -12.36 -1.27
CA VAL A 135 2.03 -12.35 -2.57
C VAL A 135 2.54 -10.95 -2.94
N ALA A 136 1.67 -9.93 -2.91
CA ALA A 136 2.03 -8.57 -3.28
C ALA A 136 2.71 -7.79 -2.14
N GLY A 137 2.41 -8.12 -0.87
CA GLY A 137 2.99 -7.48 0.32
C GLY A 137 4.53 -7.49 0.36
N PRO A 138 5.21 -8.65 0.25
CA PRO A 138 6.67 -8.72 0.25
C PRO A 138 7.31 -7.95 -0.91
N VAL A 139 6.67 -7.94 -2.09
CA VAL A 139 7.14 -7.17 -3.24
C VAL A 139 7.05 -5.68 -2.95
N PHE A 140 5.92 -5.21 -2.40
CA PHE A 140 5.75 -3.83 -1.95
C PHE A 140 6.84 -3.44 -0.94
N SER A 141 7.07 -4.28 0.08
CA SER A 141 8.06 -4.00 1.13
C SER A 141 9.46 -3.76 0.54
N ARG A 142 9.93 -4.64 -0.34
CA ARG A 142 11.25 -4.52 -0.97
C ARG A 142 11.38 -3.29 -1.86
N VAL A 143 10.39 -3.04 -2.72
CA VAL A 143 10.41 -1.90 -3.65
C VAL A 143 10.34 -0.58 -2.87
N MET A 144 9.45 -0.49 -1.89
CA MET A 144 9.30 0.71 -1.06
C MET A 144 10.56 0.97 -0.23
N ALA A 145 11.16 -0.05 0.38
CA ALA A 145 12.42 0.08 1.11
C ALA A 145 13.54 0.63 0.21
N GLY A 146 13.67 0.10 -1.00
CA GLY A 146 14.66 0.55 -1.99
C GLY A 146 14.43 2.01 -2.39
N ALA A 147 13.18 2.38 -2.70
CA ALA A 147 12.83 3.73 -3.11
C ALA A 147 13.04 4.77 -2.00
N LEU A 148 12.62 4.47 -0.78
CA LEU A 148 12.82 5.35 0.39
C LEU A 148 14.31 5.61 0.65
N ARG A 149 15.14 4.57 0.54
CA ARG A 149 16.59 4.68 0.67
C ARG A 149 17.23 5.49 -0.45
N LEU A 150 16.84 5.24 -1.71
CA LEU A 150 17.36 5.97 -2.87
C LEU A 150 17.03 7.47 -2.82
N LEU A 151 15.85 7.81 -2.29
CA LEU A 151 15.40 9.20 -2.15
C LEU A 151 15.84 9.84 -0.83
N ASN A 152 16.69 9.15 -0.05
CA ASN A 152 17.20 9.61 1.24
C ASN A 152 16.10 10.12 2.19
N ILE A 153 14.99 9.38 2.26
CA ILE A 153 13.87 9.72 3.15
C ILE A 153 14.22 9.24 4.56
N THR A 154 14.02 10.07 5.57
CA THR A 154 14.35 9.71 6.95
C THR A 154 13.38 8.64 7.50
N PRO A 155 13.89 7.57 8.15
CA PRO A 155 13.08 6.62 8.90
C PRO A 155 12.19 7.29 9.96
N ASP A 156 10.95 6.82 10.10
CA ASP A 156 9.98 7.31 11.10
C ASP A 156 9.54 6.24 12.12
N ASP A 157 10.20 5.09 12.11
CA ASP A 157 10.03 4.02 13.09
C ASP A 157 11.39 3.51 13.59
N ALA A 158 11.86 4.10 14.71
CA ALA A 158 13.12 3.69 15.34
C ALA A 158 13.07 2.27 15.93
N GLY A 159 11.87 1.78 16.32
CA GLY A 159 11.70 0.45 16.90
C GLY A 159 11.98 -0.66 15.89
N LEU A 160 11.55 -0.47 14.64
CA LEU A 160 11.82 -1.41 13.54
C LEU A 160 13.29 -1.39 13.07
N LEU A 161 14.06 -0.34 13.37
CA LEU A 161 15.50 -0.30 13.08
C LEU A 161 16.32 -1.17 14.03
N GLN A 162 15.83 -1.41 15.25
CA GLN A 162 16.58 -2.11 16.31
C GLN A 162 16.40 -3.64 16.30
N THR A 163 15.39 -4.18 15.62
CA THR A 163 15.03 -5.62 15.69
C THR A 163 16.04 -6.59 15.05
N ARG A 164 17.25 -6.15 14.65
CA ARG A 164 18.37 -7.06 14.30
C ARG A 164 19.52 -7.03 15.31
N SER A 165 19.63 -6.03 16.18
CA SER A 165 20.76 -5.94 17.11
C SER A 165 20.63 -6.83 18.33
N GLN A 166 19.47 -7.47 18.57
CA GLN A 166 19.25 -8.38 19.70
C GLN A 166 19.18 -9.86 19.30
N GLY A 167 19.72 -10.24 18.13
CA GLY A 167 19.56 -11.59 17.55
C GLY A 167 20.82 -12.41 17.39
N VAL A 168 21.94 -12.07 18.03
CA VAL A 168 23.17 -12.89 18.03
C VAL A 168 23.81 -12.89 19.42
N GLU A 169 23.19 -13.60 20.36
CA GLU A 169 23.93 -14.25 21.45
C GLU A 169 23.68 -15.75 21.27
N GLY A 170 24.67 -16.43 20.66
CA GLY A 170 24.68 -17.89 20.59
C GLY A 170 25.08 -18.48 21.95
N PRO A 171 24.62 -19.71 22.29
CA PRO A 171 25.04 -20.35 23.53
C PRO A 171 26.51 -20.75 23.42
N ALA A 172 27.26 -20.46 24.49
CA ALA A 172 28.63 -20.93 24.72
C ALA A 172 28.68 -22.43 25.02
#